data_AF-A0A1F8ZY45-F1
#
_entry.id   AF-A0A1F8ZY45-F1
#
_cell.length_a   1.000
_cell.length_b   1.000
_cell.length_c   1.000
_cell.angle_alpha   90.00
_cell.angle_beta   90.00
_cell.angle_gamma   90.00
#
_symmetry.space_group_name_H-M   'P 1'
#
loop_
_entity.id
_entity.type
_entity.pdbx_description
1 polymer ?
#
loop_
_entity_poly.entity_id
_entity_poly.type
_entity_poly.pdbx_seq_one_letter_code
_entity_poly.pdbx_strand_id
1 'polypeptide(L)' 'MWHVELFKRFCEPSYQSLPALFESTLSSDLAPYRKFRHVVHHGYGFELDWDRMAEGIEKAEKVFHRFQGNLENYLKTL' A
#
# COMPACT_ATOMS: atom_id res chain seq x y z
N MET A 1 -5.35 -3.67 -12.89
CA MET A 1 -6.53 -2.95 -12.37
C MET A 1 -7.16 -3.65 -11.16
N TRP A 2 -7.51 -4.94 -11.24
CA TRP A 2 -8.19 -5.66 -10.14
C TRP A 2 -7.53 -5.60 -8.75
N HIS A 3 -6.20 -5.61 -8.66
CA HIS A 3 -5.49 -5.61 -7.37
C HIS A 3 -5.67 -4.29 -6.60
N VAL A 4 -5.88 -3.18 -7.31
CA VAL A 4 -6.17 -1.87 -6.68
C VAL A 4 -7.59 -1.87 -6.13
N GLU A 5 -8.55 -2.42 -6.88
CA GLU A 5 -9.94 -2.54 -6.44
C GLU A 5 -10.06 -3.46 -5.22
N LEU A 6 -9.38 -4.61 -5.24
CA LEU A 6 -9.32 -5.51 -4.09
C LEU A 6 -8.78 -4.81 -2.86
N PHE A 7 -7.66 -4.09 -2.99
CA PHE A 7 -7.09 -3.30 -1.89
C PHE A 7 -8.08 -2.25 -1.35
N LYS A 8 -8.78 -1.53 -2.23
CA LYS A 8 -9.76 -0.51 -1.84
C LYS A 8 -10.93 -1.07 -1.04
N ARG A 9 -11.31 -2.35 -1.21
CA ARG A 9 -12.39 -2.98 -0.44
C ARG A 9 -12.07 -3.10 1.06
N PHE A 10 -10.79 -3.12 1.41
CA PHE A 10 -10.30 -3.15 2.79
C PHE A 10 -9.89 -1.75 3.31
N CYS A 11 -10.14 -0.70 2.53
CA CYS A 11 -9.90 0.68 2.95
C CYS A 11 -11.17 1.31 3.53
N GLU A 12 -11.01 2.49 4.14
CA GLU A 12 -12.16 3.33 4.49
C GLU A 12 -12.68 4.09 3.25
N PRO A 13 -14.01 4.12 3.02
CA PRO A 13 -15.06 3.40 3.75
C PRO A 13 -15.10 1.89 3.41
N SER A 14 -15.43 1.04 4.40
CA SER A 14 -15.47 -0.42 4.25
C SER A 14 -16.45 -0.88 3.16
N TYR A 15 -16.07 -1.91 2.40
CA TYR A 15 -16.96 -2.52 1.41
C TYR A 15 -17.77 -3.67 2.00
N GLN A 16 -19.10 -3.49 2.11
CA GLN A 16 -20.03 -4.50 2.61
C GLN A 16 -19.63 -5.03 4.00
N SER A 17 -19.48 -6.35 4.14
CA SER A 17 -19.07 -7.03 5.37
C SER A 17 -17.55 -7.17 5.54
N LEU A 18 -16.76 -6.64 4.61
CA LEU A 18 -15.30 -6.71 4.71
C LEU A 18 -14.79 -5.71 5.76
N PRO A 19 -13.75 -6.08 6.53
CA PRO A 19 -13.17 -5.18 7.52
C PRO A 19 -12.48 -4.00 6.83
N ALA A 20 -12.58 -2.82 7.44
CA ALA A 20 -11.71 -1.68 7.13
C ALA A 20 -10.35 -1.88 7.82
N LEU A 21 -9.38 -2.44 7.10
CA LEU A 21 -8.03 -2.69 7.61
C LEU A 21 -7.10 -1.50 7.40
N PHE A 22 -7.36 -0.67 6.40
CA PHE A 22 -6.46 0.40 5.99
C PHE A 22 -7.18 1.76 6.02
N GLU A 23 -6.91 2.53 7.07
CA GLU A 23 -7.39 3.91 7.18
C GLU A 23 -6.89 4.78 6.01
N SER A 24 -7.58 5.90 5.78
CA SER A 24 -7.29 6.82 4.67
C SER A 24 -5.80 7.23 4.55
N THR A 25 -5.11 7.43 5.67
CA THR A 25 -3.69 7.80 5.72
C THR A 25 -2.80 6.64 5.25
N LEU A 26 -3.01 5.43 5.77
CA LEU A 26 -2.25 4.24 5.37
C LEU A 26 -2.51 3.86 3.91
N SER A 27 -3.74 4.02 3.43
CA SER A 27 -4.09 3.79 2.03
C SER A 27 -3.33 4.71 1.06
N SER A 28 -3.17 5.98 1.48
CA SER A 28 -2.42 7.00 0.75
C SER A 28 -0.92 6.70 0.77
N ASP A 29 -0.38 6.36 1.95
CA ASP A 29 1.02 5.97 2.12
C ASP A 29 1.38 4.73 1.28
N LEU A 30 0.45 3.78 1.10
CA LEU A 30 0.69 2.57 0.32
C LEU A 30 0.63 2.79 -1.21
N ALA A 31 0.10 3.93 -1.68
CA ALA A 31 -0.13 4.17 -3.11
C ALA A 31 1.17 4.29 -3.95
N PRO A 32 2.24 4.97 -3.50
CA PRO A 32 3.50 5.04 -4.23
C PRO A 32 4.14 3.67 -4.47
N TYR A 33 4.13 2.77 -3.48
CA TYR A 33 4.74 1.44 -3.61
C TYR A 33 4.04 0.56 -4.66
N ARG A 34 2.71 0.68 -4.79
CA ARG A 34 1.97 0.00 -5.86
C ARG A 34 2.33 0.53 -7.25
N LYS A 35 2.57 1.83 -7.37
CA LYS A 35 3.02 2.48 -8.61
C LYS A 35 4.46 2.12 -8.95
N PHE A 36 5.34 2.00 -7.94
CA PHE A 36 6.72 1.60 -8.10
C PHE A 36 6.86 0.22 -8.77
N ARG A 37 6.00 -0.74 -8.40
CA ARG A 37 5.93 -2.05 -9.07
C ARG A 37 5.74 -1.93 -10.59
N HIS A 38 4.96 -0.95 -11.05
CA HIS A 38 4.77 -0.72 -12.49
C HIS A 38 6.03 -0.15 -13.15
N VAL A 39 6.73 0.77 -12.47
CA VAL A 39 8.02 1.33 -12.93
C VAL A 39 9.07 0.24 -13.06
N VAL A 40 9.20 -0.66 -12.07
CA VAL A 40 10.19 -1.75 -12.11
C VAL A 40 9.85 -2.81 -13.17
N HIS A 41 8.56 -3.17 -13.34
CA HIS A 41 8.19 -4.21 -14.30
C HIS A 41 8.08 -3.73 -15.76
N HIS A 42 7.77 -2.45 -16.01
CA HIS A 42 7.53 -1.93 -17.36
C HIS A 42 8.50 -0.82 -17.79
N GLY A 43 9.37 -0.35 -16.88
CA GLY A 43 10.36 0.69 -17.16
C GLY A 43 11.68 0.08 -17.61
N TYR A 44 12.01 0.29 -18.88
CA TYR A 44 13.35 0.09 -19.43
C TYR A 44 14.37 1.01 -18.75
N GLY A 45 14.80 0.77 -17.51
CA GLY A 45 16.01 1.35 -16.87
C GLY A 45 16.19 2.87 -16.86
N PHE A 46 15.28 3.66 -17.42
CA PHE A 46 15.51 5.05 -17.80
C PHE A 46 14.76 5.91 -16.80
N GLU A 47 15.53 6.43 -15.84
CA GLU A 47 15.16 7.43 -14.84
C GLU A 47 14.30 6.90 -13.69
N LEU A 48 14.92 6.06 -12.85
CA LEU A 48 14.57 6.02 -11.43
C LEU A 48 14.79 7.43 -10.86
N ASP A 49 13.70 8.19 -10.72
CA ASP A 49 13.69 9.52 -10.13
C ASP A 49 13.94 9.40 -8.62
N TRP A 50 15.19 9.67 -8.23
CA TRP A 50 15.65 9.57 -6.85
C TRP A 50 14.84 10.43 -5.89
N ASP A 51 14.50 11.67 -6.30
CA ASP A 51 13.74 12.60 -5.46
C ASP A 51 12.33 12.06 -5.17
N ARG A 52 11.75 11.30 -6.11
CA ARG A 52 10.46 10.62 -5.92
C ARG A 52 10.58 9.30 -5.15
N MET A 53 11.75 8.68 -5.12
CA MET A 53 11.96 7.37 -4.50
C MET A 53 12.47 7.48 -3.06
N ALA A 54 13.30 8.47 -2.75
CA ALA A 54 13.95 8.63 -1.46
C ALA A 54 12.93 8.65 -0.31
N GLU A 55 11.88 9.47 -0.44
CA GLU A 55 10.80 9.54 0.55
C GLU A 55 10.10 8.20 0.76
N GLY A 56 9.87 7.45 -0.32
CA GLY A 56 9.28 6.12 -0.27
C GLY A 56 10.20 5.12 0.44
N ILE A 57 11.50 5.17 0.16
CA ILE A 57 12.49 4.28 0.79
C ILE A 57 12.59 4.56 2.29
N GLU A 58 12.69 5.84 2.68
CA GLU A 58 12.76 6.26 4.09
C GLU A 58 11.53 5.83 4.90
N LYS A 59 10.35 5.84 4.28
CA LYS A 59 9.09 5.48 4.93
C LYS A 59 8.71 4.01 4.78
N ALA A 60 9.39 3.24 3.93
CA ALA A 60 9.01 1.90 3.53
C ALA A 60 8.80 0.98 4.73
N GLU A 61 9.79 0.93 5.63
CA GLU A 61 9.75 0.07 6.81
C GLU A 61 8.58 0.45 7.73
N LYS A 62 8.40 1.74 8.01
CA LYS A 62 7.31 2.23 8.87
C LYS A 62 5.93 1.91 8.29
N VAL A 63 5.75 2.14 6.98
CA VAL A 63 4.48 1.86 6.29
C VAL A 63 4.21 0.36 6.27
N PHE A 64 5.24 -0.47 6.04
CA PHE A 64 5.12 -1.92 6.04
C PHE A 64 4.74 -2.47 7.42
N HIS A 65 5.36 -2.00 8.49
CA HIS A 65 5.00 -2.39 9.86
C HIS A 65 3.56 -2.03 10.22
N ARG A 66 3.06 -0.85 9.80
CA ARG A 66 1.65 -0.47 9.98
C ARG A 66 0.71 -1.43 9.24
N PHE A 67 1.04 -1.75 7.99
CA PHE A 67 0.28 -2.72 7.20
C PHE A 67 0.25 -4.10 7.88
N GLN A 68 1.41 -4.61 8.30
CA GLN A 68 1.51 -5.91 8.96
C GLN A 68 0.74 -5.93 10.28
N GLY A 69 0.90 -4.90 11.11
CA GLY A 69 0.21 -4.79 12.39
C GLY A 69 -1.31 -4.82 12.23
N ASN A 70 -1.86 -4.08 11.26
CA ASN A 70 -3.31 -4.09 11.00
C ASN A 70 -3.81 -5.48 10.55
N LEU A 71 -3.04 -6.15 9.68
CA LEU A 71 -3.38 -7.49 9.20
C LEU A 71 -3.31 -8.52 10.33
N GLU A 72 -2.22 -8.55 11.10
CA GLU A 72 -2.03 -9.47 12.21
C GLU A 72 -3.07 -9.27 13.31
N ASN A 73 -3.42 -8.02 13.63
CA ASN A 73 -4.47 -7.71 14.60
C ASN A 73 -5.82 -8.26 14.15
N TYR A 74 -6.17 -8.10 12.87
CA TYR A 74 -7.40 -8.67 12.34
C TYR A 74 -7.39 -10.20 12.33
N LEU A 75 -6.29 -10.82 11.91
CA LEU A 75 -6.16 -12.28 11.89
C LEU A 75 -6.30 -12.91 13.28
N LYS A 76 -5.95 -12.19 14.35
CA LYS A 76 -6.18 -12.62 15.74
C LYS A 76 -7.64 -12.56 16.19
N THR A 77 -8.52 -11.90 15.43
CA THR A 77 -9.97 -11.82 15.72
C THR A 77 -10.81 -12.89 15.02
N LEU A 78 -10.18 -13.68 14.13
CA LEU A 78 -10.80 -14.80 13.42
C LEU A 78 -10.64 -16.10 14.23
#